data_AF-A0A7K5LXD4-F1
#
_entry.id   AF-A0A7K5LXD4-F1
#
_cell.length_a   1.000
_cell.length_b   1.000
_cell.length_c   1.000
_cell.angle_alpha   90.00
_cell.angle_beta   90.00
_cell.angle_gamma   90.00
#
_symmetry.space_group_name_H-M   'P 1'
#
loop_
_entity.id
_entity.type
_entity.pdbx_description
1 polymer ?
#
loop_
_entity_poly.entity_id
_entity_poly.type
_entity_poly.pdbx_seq_one_letter_code
_entity_poly.pdbx_strand_id
1 'polypeptide(L)'
;KFLIYACLLLFSVLLSLRLDDKIQWSYWAVFAPIWLWKLMVIVGASVGTGVWARNPQYRAEGETCVEFKAMLIAVGIHLLLLMFEVLVCDRIERGTHFWLLVFMPLFFVSPVSVAACVWGFRHDRSLELEILCSVNILQFIFIALRLDEIIRWPWLVVCVPLWILMSFLCLVVLYYIVWSVLFLRSMDVIAEQRRTHITMAVSWMTIVVPLLTFEILLVHRLDGHNSFSFIPIFVPLWLSLITLMATTFGQKGGNHWWFGIRKDFCQFLLEIFPFLREYGNISYDLHHEDNEETEETPLPEPPKIAPMFRKKTGVVITQSPGKYVIPPPKLNIDMPD
;
A
#
# COMPACT_ATOMS: atom_id res chain seq x y z
N LYS A 1 -1.07 5.28 3.84
CA LYS A 1 -1.68 4.64 2.65
C LYS A 1 -3.16 4.99 2.53
N PHE A 2 -4.00 4.73 3.54
CA PHE A 2 -5.43 5.10 3.53
C PHE A 2 -5.70 6.53 3.04
N LEU A 3 -5.06 7.53 3.68
CA LEU A 3 -5.19 8.94 3.29
C LEU A 3 -4.84 9.19 1.81
N ILE A 4 -3.83 8.50 1.29
CA ILE A 4 -3.37 8.63 -0.09
C ILE A 4 -4.48 8.16 -1.04
N TYR A 5 -5.02 6.96 -0.81
CA TYR A 5 -6.09 6.41 -1.65
C TYR A 5 -7.39 7.21 -1.54
N ALA A 6 -7.73 7.71 -0.35
CA ALA A 6 -8.88 8.59 -0.16
C ALA A 6 -8.72 9.92 -0.93
N CYS A 7 -7.54 10.55 -0.85
CA CYS A 7 -7.24 11.77 -1.59
C CYS A 7 -7.25 11.53 -3.11
N LEU A 8 -6.66 10.43 -3.59
CA LEU A 8 -6.66 10.04 -5.01
C LEU A 8 -8.08 9.75 -5.51
N LEU A 9 -8.90 9.07 -4.70
CA LEU A 9 -10.30 8.80 -5.03
C LEU A 9 -11.08 10.10 -5.17
N LEU A 10 -11.02 10.97 -4.15
CA LEU A 10 -11.71 12.26 -4.17
C LEU A 10 -11.24 13.14 -5.33
N PHE A 11 -9.93 13.21 -5.59
CA PHE A 11 -9.38 13.90 -6.75
C PHE A 11 -9.92 13.33 -8.07
N SER A 12 -9.91 12.01 -8.23
CA SER A 12 -10.38 11.37 -9.47
C SER A 12 -11.87 11.63 -9.74
N VAL A 13 -12.70 11.69 -8.68
CA VAL A 13 -14.13 12.03 -8.78
C VAL A 13 -14.31 13.50 -9.17
N LEU A 14 -13.62 14.42 -8.49
CA LEU A 14 -13.69 15.85 -8.83
C LEU A 14 -13.18 16.11 -10.25
N LEU A 15 -12.10 15.44 -10.67
CA LEU A 15 -11.53 15.56 -12.00
C LEU A 15 -12.52 15.07 -13.07
N SER A 16 -13.12 13.89 -12.92
CA SER A 16 -14.09 13.40 -13.91
C SER A 16 -15.32 14.29 -14.01
N LEU A 17 -15.81 14.80 -12.88
CA LEU A 17 -16.93 15.76 -12.85
C LEU A 17 -16.58 17.06 -13.56
N ARG A 18 -15.33 17.53 -13.39
CA ARG A 18 -14.85 18.74 -14.07
C ARG A 18 -14.68 18.52 -15.57
N LEU A 19 -14.11 17.39 -15.97
CA LEU A 19 -13.91 17.04 -17.38
C LEU A 19 -15.23 16.84 -18.15
N ASP A 20 -16.32 16.50 -17.44
CA ASP A 20 -17.69 16.40 -17.99
C ASP A 20 -18.49 17.71 -17.84
N ASP A 21 -17.85 18.82 -17.47
CA ASP A 21 -18.47 20.14 -17.26
C ASP A 21 -19.64 20.16 -16.25
N LYS A 22 -19.74 19.12 -15.39
CA LYS A 22 -20.77 19.03 -14.34
C LYS A 22 -20.50 20.01 -13.20
N ILE A 23 -19.23 20.32 -12.96
CA ILE A 23 -18.79 21.34 -12.01
C ILE A 23 -17.98 22.42 -12.74
N GLN A 24 -18.17 23.67 -12.34
CA GLN A 24 -17.48 24.85 -12.90
C GLN A 24 -16.39 25.37 -11.94
N TRP A 25 -15.81 24.49 -11.15
CA TRP A 25 -14.74 24.83 -10.21
C TRP A 25 -13.42 25.05 -10.96
N SER A 26 -12.55 25.89 -10.41
CA SER A 26 -11.18 26.05 -10.91
C SER A 26 -10.38 24.76 -10.72
N TYR A 27 -9.38 24.53 -11.56
CA TYR A 27 -8.53 23.34 -11.41
C TYR A 27 -7.78 23.33 -10.06
N TRP A 28 -7.49 24.51 -9.51
CA TRP A 28 -6.95 24.66 -8.16
C TRP A 28 -7.82 24.01 -7.08
N ALA A 29 -9.15 24.15 -7.18
CA ALA A 29 -10.09 23.53 -6.24
C ALA A 29 -10.25 22.03 -6.50
N VAL A 30 -10.22 21.59 -7.77
CA VAL A 30 -10.25 20.15 -8.13
C VAL A 30 -9.04 19.40 -7.55
N PHE A 31 -7.87 20.05 -7.51
CA PHE A 31 -6.64 19.48 -6.94
C PHE A 31 -6.58 19.54 -5.40
N ALA A 32 -7.57 20.14 -4.71
CA ALA A 32 -7.61 20.26 -3.25
C ALA A 32 -7.30 18.98 -2.46
N PRO A 33 -7.82 17.79 -2.83
CA PRO A 33 -7.51 16.55 -2.12
C PRO A 33 -6.02 16.19 -2.20
N ILE A 34 -5.37 16.48 -3.33
CA ILE A 34 -3.93 16.24 -3.53
C ILE A 34 -3.10 17.25 -2.74
N TRP A 35 -3.49 18.54 -2.73
CA TRP A 35 -2.84 19.55 -1.89
C TRP A 35 -2.86 19.16 -0.41
N LEU A 36 -4.01 18.67 0.07
CA LEU A 36 -4.15 18.19 1.45
C LEU A 36 -3.19 17.04 1.75
N TRP A 37 -3.06 16.07 0.85
CA TRP A 37 -2.10 14.98 1.00
C TRP A 37 -0.66 15.49 1.06
N LYS A 38 -0.23 16.36 0.14
CA LYS A 38 1.15 16.90 0.15
C LYS A 38 1.42 17.76 1.39
N LEU A 39 0.45 18.56 1.82
CA LEU A 39 0.56 19.36 3.04
C LEU A 39 0.80 18.46 4.25
N MET A 40 0.05 17.36 4.40
CA MET A 40 0.25 16.39 5.47
C MET A 40 1.66 15.77 5.44
N VAL A 41 2.19 15.47 4.25
CA VAL A 41 3.58 14.99 4.09
C VAL A 41 4.59 16.04 4.57
N ILE A 42 4.43 17.31 4.18
CA ILE A 42 5.34 18.39 4.56
C ILE A 42 5.29 18.65 6.07
N VAL A 43 4.08 18.66 6.65
CA VAL A 43 3.90 18.82 8.11
C VAL A 43 4.53 17.65 8.85
N GLY A 44 4.27 16.41 8.41
CA GLY A 44 4.86 15.22 9.02
C GLY A 44 6.39 15.22 8.97
N ALA A 45 6.96 15.68 7.86
CA ALA A 45 8.41 15.85 7.69
C ALA A 45 9.00 16.95 8.57
N SER A 46 8.29 18.07 8.71
CA SER A 46 8.72 19.20 9.53
C SER A 46 8.73 18.82 11.00
N VAL A 47 7.67 18.17 11.48
CA VAL A 47 7.58 17.65 12.85
C VAL A 47 8.68 16.62 13.10
N GLY A 48 8.83 15.63 12.21
CA GLY A 48 9.88 14.64 12.31
C GLY A 48 11.27 15.29 12.40
N THR A 49 11.60 16.19 11.47
CA THR A 49 12.89 16.90 11.45
C THR A 49 13.12 17.69 12.75
N GLY A 50 12.08 18.32 13.29
CA GLY A 50 12.13 18.98 14.61
C GLY A 50 12.47 18.02 15.75
N VAL A 51 11.89 16.82 15.75
CA VAL A 51 12.18 15.76 16.73
C VAL A 51 13.61 15.23 16.58
N TRP A 52 14.11 15.05 15.35
CA TRP A 52 15.50 14.66 15.09
C TRP A 52 16.50 15.69 15.60
N ALA A 53 16.23 16.97 15.35
CA ALA A 53 17.12 18.06 15.76
C ALA A 53 17.24 18.16 17.29
N ARG A 54 16.16 17.89 18.02
CA ARG A 54 16.13 17.95 19.50
C ARG A 54 16.80 16.76 20.19
N ASN A 55 16.98 15.64 19.50
CA ASN A 55 17.41 14.38 20.10
C ASN A 55 18.66 13.83 19.39
N PRO A 56 19.86 14.30 19.75
CA PRO A 56 21.10 13.88 19.08
C PRO A 56 21.43 12.39 19.26
N GLN A 57 20.84 11.72 20.26
CA GLN A 57 21.01 10.29 20.53
C GLN A 57 20.59 9.41 19.34
N TYR A 58 19.63 9.86 18.52
CA TYR A 58 19.17 9.12 17.34
C TYR A 58 20.25 9.02 16.24
N ARG A 59 21.32 9.83 16.31
CA ARG A 59 22.45 9.70 15.37
C ARG A 59 23.33 8.49 15.68
N ALA A 60 23.28 7.97 16.90
CA ALA A 60 24.05 6.79 17.31
C ALA A 60 23.36 5.47 16.93
N GLU A 61 22.02 5.47 16.84
CA GLU A 61 21.22 4.33 16.40
C GLU A 61 21.14 4.32 14.87
N GLY A 62 21.99 3.50 14.23
CA GLY A 62 22.11 3.43 12.77
C GLY A 62 20.80 3.18 12.01
N GLU A 63 19.87 2.41 12.59
CA GLU A 63 18.56 2.08 12.00
C GLU A 63 17.65 3.32 11.89
N THR A 64 17.55 4.13 12.96
CA THR A 64 16.74 5.36 12.95
C THR A 64 17.28 6.41 11.97
N CYS A 65 18.58 6.42 11.73
CA CYS A 65 19.23 7.28 10.73
C CYS A 65 18.84 6.87 9.30
N VAL A 66 18.69 5.58 9.03
CA VAL A 66 18.21 5.08 7.73
C VAL A 66 16.75 5.48 7.53
N GLU A 67 15.88 5.28 8.52
CA GLU A 67 14.46 5.67 8.43
C GLU A 67 14.26 7.18 8.24
N PHE A 68 15.07 8.00 8.91
CA PHE A 68 15.06 9.45 8.72
C PHE A 68 15.49 9.86 7.30
N LYS A 69 16.59 9.30 6.79
CA LYS A 69 17.01 9.53 5.39
C LYS A 69 15.94 9.10 4.40
N ALA A 70 15.29 7.97 4.67
CA ALA A 70 14.16 7.47 3.89
C ALA A 70 13.00 8.46 3.84
N MET A 71 12.67 9.08 4.97
CA MET A 71 11.65 10.14 5.03
C MET A 71 12.09 11.36 4.21
N LEU A 72 13.34 11.82 4.34
CA LEU A 72 13.84 12.97 3.56
C LEU A 72 13.78 12.73 2.05
N ILE A 73 14.16 11.54 1.59
CA ILE A 73 14.05 11.15 0.18
C ILE A 73 12.59 11.19 -0.28
N ALA A 74 11.68 10.61 0.50
CA ALA A 74 10.25 10.62 0.18
C ALA A 74 9.69 12.06 0.11
N VAL A 75 10.08 12.93 1.03
CA VAL A 75 9.69 14.35 1.03
C VAL A 75 10.22 15.06 -0.20
N GLY A 76 11.48 14.83 -0.59
CA GLY A 76 12.06 15.39 -1.82
C GLY A 76 11.26 15.01 -3.06
N ILE A 77 10.87 13.74 -3.18
CA ILE A 77 10.00 13.26 -4.26
C ILE A 77 8.64 13.95 -4.21
N HIS A 78 8.02 14.05 -3.02
CA HIS A 78 6.73 14.72 -2.85
C HIS A 78 6.78 16.22 -3.19
N LEU A 79 7.88 16.91 -2.90
CA LEU A 79 8.07 18.33 -3.26
C LEU A 79 8.20 18.51 -4.78
N LEU A 80 8.92 17.62 -5.47
CA LEU A 80 8.99 17.65 -6.93
C LEU A 80 7.63 17.32 -7.57
N LEU A 81 6.88 16.37 -7.01
CA LEU A 81 5.51 16.07 -7.45
C LEU A 81 4.57 17.26 -7.19
N LEU A 82 4.71 17.95 -6.06
CA LEU A 82 3.96 19.17 -5.77
C LEU A 82 4.28 20.27 -6.80
N MET A 83 5.56 20.44 -7.15
CA MET A 83 5.97 21.38 -8.20
C MET A 83 5.33 21.03 -9.55
N PHE A 84 5.30 19.75 -9.92
CA PHE A 84 4.58 19.29 -11.12
C PHE A 84 3.09 19.63 -11.06
N GLU A 85 2.41 19.33 -9.96
CA GLU A 85 0.98 19.58 -9.78
C GLU A 85 0.65 21.08 -9.91
N VAL A 86 1.49 21.96 -9.33
CA VAL A 86 1.34 23.42 -9.45
C VAL A 86 1.51 23.88 -10.89
N LEU A 87 2.53 23.39 -11.60
CA LEU A 87 2.75 23.73 -13.01
C LEU A 87 1.62 23.22 -13.92
N VAL A 88 1.06 22.04 -13.63
CA VAL A 88 -0.10 21.50 -14.34
C VAL A 88 -1.32 22.39 -14.14
N CYS A 89 -1.62 22.78 -12.89
CA CYS A 89 -2.74 23.66 -12.59
C CYS A 89 -2.60 25.02 -13.28
N ASP A 90 -1.42 25.63 -13.21
CA ASP A 90 -1.16 26.91 -13.86
C ASP A 90 -1.27 26.82 -15.39
N ARG A 91 -0.72 25.76 -15.99
CA ARG A 91 -0.82 25.53 -17.43
C ARG A 91 -2.26 25.31 -17.89
N ILE A 92 -3.04 24.51 -17.18
CA ILE A 92 -4.44 24.25 -17.56
C ILE A 92 -5.28 25.53 -17.48
N GLU A 93 -5.05 26.37 -16.46
CA GLU A 93 -5.84 27.58 -16.24
C GLU A 93 -5.40 28.76 -17.14
N ARG A 94 -4.08 28.94 -17.35
CA ARG A 94 -3.52 30.12 -18.04
C ARG A 94 -2.99 29.84 -19.45
N GLY A 95 -2.63 28.60 -19.78
CA GLY A 95 -2.17 28.23 -21.12
C GLY A 95 -0.80 28.78 -21.54
N THR A 96 0.07 29.20 -20.60
CA THR A 96 1.27 30.01 -20.92
C THR A 96 2.54 29.21 -21.26
N HIS A 97 2.73 28.01 -20.69
CA HIS A 97 4.01 27.26 -20.76
C HIS A 97 3.94 25.91 -21.47
N PHE A 98 4.94 25.53 -22.29
CA PHE A 98 5.01 24.19 -22.91
C PHE A 98 4.88 23.05 -21.89
N TRP A 99 4.21 21.96 -22.27
CA TRP A 99 4.05 20.77 -21.44
C TRP A 99 5.38 20.12 -21.08
N LEU A 100 6.38 20.17 -21.98
CA LEU A 100 7.76 19.76 -21.68
C LEU A 100 8.34 20.46 -20.44
N LEU A 101 8.05 21.75 -20.24
CA LEU A 101 8.47 22.49 -19.06
C LEU A 101 7.65 22.11 -17.83
N VAL A 102 6.34 21.91 -18.00
CA VAL A 102 5.45 21.44 -16.92
C VAL A 102 5.88 20.07 -16.39
N PHE A 103 6.35 19.19 -17.27
CA PHE A 103 6.82 17.83 -16.92
C PHE A 103 8.28 17.76 -16.45
N MET A 104 9.06 18.85 -16.52
CA MET A 104 10.44 18.89 -16.01
C MET A 104 10.61 18.31 -14.59
N PRO A 105 9.76 18.65 -13.59
CA PRO A 105 9.87 18.06 -12.27
C PRO A 105 9.81 16.52 -12.30
N LEU A 106 8.95 15.93 -13.13
CA LEU A 106 8.83 14.48 -13.27
C LEU A 106 10.08 13.85 -13.90
N PHE A 107 10.71 14.53 -14.86
CA PHE A 107 11.98 14.08 -15.44
C PHE A 107 13.10 14.05 -14.41
N PHE A 108 13.09 14.92 -13.40
CA PHE A 108 14.00 14.84 -12.26
C PHE A 108 13.59 13.80 -11.22
N VAL A 109 12.29 13.59 -11.00
CA VAL A 109 11.78 12.58 -10.05
C VAL A 109 12.22 11.18 -10.46
N SER A 110 12.22 10.84 -11.75
CA SER A 110 12.55 9.48 -12.20
C SER A 110 14.00 9.05 -11.85
N PRO A 111 15.08 9.80 -12.20
CA PRO A 111 16.43 9.48 -11.77
C PRO A 111 16.62 9.47 -10.25
N VAL A 112 16.01 10.44 -9.54
CA VAL A 112 16.05 10.49 -8.08
C VAL A 112 15.40 9.25 -7.47
N SER A 113 14.31 8.78 -8.08
CA SER A 113 13.60 7.58 -7.67
C SER A 113 14.39 6.30 -7.98
N VAL A 114 15.15 6.26 -9.09
CA VAL A 114 16.08 5.14 -9.35
C VAL A 114 17.16 5.07 -8.28
N ALA A 115 17.77 6.20 -7.93
CA ALA A 115 18.75 6.26 -6.84
C ALA A 115 18.13 5.85 -5.49
N ALA A 116 16.92 6.31 -5.21
CA ALA A 116 16.16 5.92 -4.01
C ALA A 116 15.84 4.42 -3.99
N CYS A 117 15.52 3.82 -5.14
CA CYS A 117 15.28 2.39 -5.26
C CYS A 117 16.53 1.56 -4.96
N VAL A 118 17.67 1.92 -5.57
CA VAL A 118 18.96 1.24 -5.32
C VAL A 118 19.35 1.36 -3.85
N TRP A 119 19.17 2.54 -3.27
CA TRP A 119 19.43 2.75 -1.85
C TRP A 119 18.46 1.95 -0.96
N GLY A 120 17.17 1.94 -1.27
CA GLY A 120 16.15 1.24 -0.47
C GLY A 120 16.27 -0.28 -0.54
N PHE A 121 16.63 -0.88 -1.68
CA PHE A 121 16.92 -2.31 -1.78
C PHE A 121 18.09 -2.73 -0.89
N ARG A 122 19.11 -1.88 -0.76
CA ARG A 122 20.25 -2.15 0.12
C ARG A 122 19.88 -2.16 1.61
N HIS A 123 18.78 -1.50 1.98
CA HIS A 123 18.33 -1.34 3.36
C HIS A 123 16.96 -2.02 3.61
N ASP A 124 16.56 -2.97 2.76
CA ASP A 124 15.32 -3.76 2.86
C ASP A 124 14.04 -2.91 3.06
N ARG A 125 13.96 -1.77 2.38
CA ARG A 125 12.84 -0.83 2.50
C ARG A 125 11.74 -1.14 1.48
N SER A 126 10.48 -1.06 1.91
CA SER A 126 9.34 -1.03 0.99
C SER A 126 9.35 0.26 0.14
N LEU A 127 9.53 0.11 -1.16
CA LEU A 127 9.55 1.17 -2.16
C LEU A 127 8.33 1.00 -3.08
N GLU A 128 7.30 1.83 -2.92
CA GLU A 128 6.09 1.73 -3.75
C GLU A 128 6.07 2.86 -4.79
N LEU A 129 6.08 4.11 -4.32
CA LEU A 129 6.03 5.29 -5.18
C LEU A 129 7.31 5.45 -6.01
N GLU A 130 8.48 5.18 -5.42
CA GLU A 130 9.77 5.32 -6.09
C GLU A 130 9.89 4.36 -7.29
N ILE A 131 9.41 3.12 -7.15
CA ILE A 131 9.41 2.15 -8.26
C ILE A 131 8.49 2.63 -9.39
N LEU A 132 7.27 3.09 -9.05
CA LEU A 132 6.32 3.60 -10.03
C LEU A 132 6.90 4.79 -10.81
N CYS A 133 7.53 5.75 -10.12
CA CYS A 133 8.16 6.90 -10.77
C CYS A 133 9.38 6.54 -11.62
N SER A 134 10.14 5.51 -11.22
CA SER A 134 11.33 5.05 -11.95
C SER A 134 10.95 4.39 -13.27
N VAL A 135 9.96 3.48 -13.25
CA VAL A 135 9.55 2.68 -14.42
C VAL A 135 8.82 3.54 -15.45
N ASN A 136 8.12 4.60 -15.01
CA ASN A 136 7.28 5.43 -15.88
C ASN A 136 7.99 6.65 -16.51
N ILE A 137 9.33 6.73 -16.49
CA ILE A 137 10.06 7.86 -17.10
C ILE A 137 9.68 8.06 -18.58
N LEU A 138 9.59 6.97 -19.34
CA LEU A 138 9.26 7.01 -20.76
C LEU A 138 7.82 7.49 -20.98
N GLN A 139 6.89 7.09 -20.10
CA GLN A 139 5.50 7.53 -20.12
C GLN A 139 5.41 9.04 -19.95
N PHE A 140 6.13 9.60 -18.98
CA PHE A 140 6.15 11.05 -18.72
C PHE A 140 6.66 11.82 -19.94
N ILE A 141 7.71 11.32 -20.59
CA ILE A 141 8.26 11.95 -21.81
C ILE A 141 7.25 11.90 -22.95
N PHE A 142 6.66 10.73 -23.22
CA PHE A 142 5.68 10.61 -24.32
C PHE A 142 4.44 11.45 -24.09
N ILE A 143 3.91 11.52 -22.86
CA ILE A 143 2.76 12.38 -22.54
C ILE A 143 3.12 13.85 -22.78
N ALA A 144 4.27 14.33 -22.30
CA ALA A 144 4.69 15.71 -22.50
C ALA A 144 4.82 16.07 -23.98
N LEU A 145 5.50 15.22 -24.77
CA LEU A 145 5.68 15.41 -26.21
C LEU A 145 4.37 15.34 -26.99
N ARG A 146 3.44 14.48 -26.55
CA ARG A 146 2.12 14.35 -27.16
C ARG A 146 1.26 15.59 -26.88
N LEU A 147 1.24 16.06 -25.64
CA LEU A 147 0.48 17.24 -25.23
C LEU A 147 1.00 18.54 -25.87
N ASP A 148 2.29 18.61 -26.21
CA ASP A 148 2.88 19.70 -26.99
C ASP A 148 2.70 19.54 -28.51
N GLU A 149 1.98 18.51 -28.97
CA GLU A 149 1.75 18.20 -30.40
C GLU A 149 3.03 18.02 -31.24
N ILE A 150 4.18 17.76 -30.57
CA ILE A 150 5.45 17.43 -31.22
C ILE A 150 5.36 16.04 -31.87
N ILE A 151 4.70 15.12 -31.17
CA ILE A 151 4.43 13.76 -31.64
C ILE A 151 2.93 13.61 -31.90
N ARG A 152 2.57 13.09 -33.08
CA ARG A 152 1.17 12.85 -33.50
C ARG A 152 0.71 11.39 -33.36
N TRP A 153 1.39 10.62 -32.52
CA TRP A 153 1.04 9.21 -32.29
C TRP A 153 -0.28 9.09 -31.55
N PRO A 154 -1.05 8.01 -31.79
CA PRO A 154 -2.23 7.72 -30.99
C PRO A 154 -1.86 7.53 -29.51
N TRP A 155 -2.78 7.86 -28.62
CA TRP A 155 -2.65 7.68 -27.17
C TRP A 155 -2.38 6.22 -26.80
N LEU A 156 -2.87 5.27 -27.61
CA LEU A 156 -2.51 3.86 -27.48
C LEU A 156 -0.99 3.62 -27.45
N VAL A 157 -0.24 4.31 -28.33
CA VAL A 157 1.22 4.18 -28.41
C VAL A 157 1.91 4.98 -27.29
N VAL A 158 1.36 6.15 -26.95
CA VAL A 158 1.87 6.98 -25.85
C VAL A 158 1.79 6.24 -24.51
N CYS A 159 0.77 5.39 -24.31
CA CYS A 159 0.57 4.60 -23.10
C CYS A 159 1.31 3.24 -23.08
N VAL A 160 2.17 2.93 -24.06
CA VAL A 160 2.93 1.65 -24.12
C VAL A 160 3.64 1.30 -22.81
N PRO A 161 4.36 2.21 -22.13
CA PRO A 161 4.95 1.90 -20.83
C PRO A 161 3.94 1.43 -19.77
N LEU A 162 2.74 2.04 -19.72
CA LEU A 162 1.68 1.63 -18.80
C LEU A 162 1.09 0.27 -19.18
N TRP A 163 0.90 -0.02 -20.47
CA TRP A 163 0.48 -1.34 -20.94
C TRP A 163 1.44 -2.45 -20.51
N ILE A 164 2.75 -2.19 -20.56
CA ILE A 164 3.77 -3.14 -20.11
C ILE A 164 3.64 -3.38 -18.60
N LEU A 165 3.45 -2.32 -17.81
CA LEU A 165 3.23 -2.44 -16.37
C LEU A 165 1.95 -3.22 -16.04
N MET A 166 0.84 -2.91 -16.71
CA MET A 166 -0.42 -3.61 -16.52
C MET A 166 -0.35 -5.06 -16.97
N SER A 167 0.39 -5.37 -18.03
CA SER A 167 0.67 -6.75 -18.46
C SER A 167 1.40 -7.54 -17.37
N PHE A 168 2.42 -6.95 -16.74
CA PHE A 168 3.10 -7.57 -15.60
C PHE A 168 2.16 -7.79 -14.41
N LEU A 169 1.31 -6.81 -14.08
CA LEU A 169 0.31 -6.95 -13.02
C LEU A 169 -0.71 -8.06 -13.32
N CYS A 170 -1.13 -8.21 -14.58
CA CYS A 170 -1.98 -9.32 -15.01
C CYS A 170 -1.30 -10.68 -14.81
N LEU A 171 0.01 -10.81 -15.10
CA LEU A 171 0.76 -12.04 -14.83
C LEU A 171 0.82 -12.37 -13.32
N VAL A 172 1.00 -11.36 -12.48
CA VAL A 172 0.98 -11.51 -11.01
C VAL A 172 -0.40 -11.99 -10.53
N VAL A 173 -1.47 -11.43 -11.08
CA VAL A 173 -2.85 -11.87 -10.78
C VAL A 173 -3.06 -13.33 -11.20
N LEU A 174 -2.64 -13.71 -12.41
CA LEU A 174 -2.72 -15.09 -12.89
C LEU A 174 -1.95 -16.05 -11.99
N TYR A 175 -0.76 -15.65 -11.54
CA TYR A 175 0.01 -16.41 -10.56
C TYR A 175 -0.77 -16.63 -9.25
N TYR A 176 -1.40 -15.60 -8.69
CA TYR A 176 -2.21 -15.73 -7.49
C TYR A 176 -3.44 -16.63 -7.68
N ILE A 177 -4.08 -16.57 -8.86
CA ILE A 177 -5.20 -17.46 -9.20
C ILE A 177 -4.74 -18.92 -9.25
N VAL A 178 -3.64 -19.21 -9.96
CA VAL A 178 -3.10 -20.57 -10.07
C VAL A 178 -2.73 -21.12 -8.69
N TRP A 179 -2.08 -20.32 -7.85
CA TRP A 179 -1.77 -20.70 -6.46
C TRP A 179 -3.03 -20.94 -5.64
N SER A 180 -4.02 -20.06 -5.75
CA SER A 180 -5.29 -20.22 -5.06
C SER A 180 -6.01 -21.53 -5.45
N VAL A 181 -5.99 -21.91 -6.72
CA VAL A 181 -6.57 -23.17 -7.21
C VAL A 181 -5.77 -24.38 -6.73
N LEU A 182 -4.44 -24.31 -6.73
CA LEU A 182 -3.59 -25.38 -6.23
C LEU A 182 -3.85 -25.66 -4.74
N PHE A 183 -3.94 -24.61 -3.93
CA PHE A 183 -4.25 -24.70 -2.50
C PHE A 183 -5.68 -25.15 -2.21
N LEU A 184 -6.63 -24.86 -3.12
CA LEU A 184 -8.00 -25.37 -3.02
C LEU A 184 -8.05 -26.89 -3.22
N ARG A 185 -7.15 -27.44 -4.07
CA ARG A 185 -7.09 -28.87 -4.38
C ARG A 185 -6.30 -29.69 -3.35
N SER A 186 -5.33 -29.08 -2.66
CA SER A 186 -4.59 -29.74 -1.59
C SER A 186 -5.46 -29.92 -0.34
N MET A 187 -5.84 -31.16 -0.02
CA MET A 187 -6.67 -31.49 1.14
C MET A 187 -5.92 -31.37 2.48
N ASP A 188 -4.58 -31.30 2.46
CA ASP A 188 -3.72 -31.31 3.65
C ASP A 188 -3.38 -29.92 4.22
N VAL A 189 -3.94 -28.84 3.65
CA VAL A 189 -3.60 -27.47 4.05
C VAL A 189 -4.64 -26.90 5.02
N ILE A 190 -4.13 -26.27 6.10
CA ILE A 190 -4.91 -25.57 7.14
C ILE A 190 -5.93 -24.63 6.47
N ALA A 191 -7.20 -24.74 6.87
CA ALA A 191 -8.32 -24.02 6.24
C ALA A 191 -8.15 -22.50 6.22
N GLU A 192 -7.44 -21.95 7.20
CA GLU A 192 -7.12 -20.53 7.33
C GLU A 192 -6.17 -20.04 6.23
N GLN A 193 -5.08 -20.77 5.97
CA GLN A 193 -4.12 -20.41 4.91
C GLN A 193 -4.76 -20.44 3.52
N ARG A 194 -5.67 -21.40 3.28
CA ARG A 194 -6.45 -21.47 2.04
C ARG A 194 -7.34 -20.23 1.85
N ARG A 195 -8.04 -19.78 2.91
CA ARG A 195 -8.88 -18.57 2.86
C ARG A 195 -8.03 -17.35 2.53
N THR A 196 -6.85 -17.21 3.13
CA THR A 196 -5.95 -16.08 2.86
C THR A 196 -5.52 -16.02 1.39
N HIS A 197 -5.09 -17.14 0.79
CA HIS A 197 -4.69 -17.14 -0.63
C HIS A 197 -5.85 -16.81 -1.58
N ILE A 198 -7.07 -17.29 -1.29
CA ILE A 198 -8.27 -16.97 -2.06
C ILE A 198 -8.61 -15.48 -1.92
N THR A 199 -8.63 -14.95 -0.69
CA THR A 199 -8.92 -13.52 -0.45
C THR A 199 -7.89 -12.62 -1.14
N MET A 200 -6.61 -13.01 -1.15
CA MET A 200 -5.57 -12.27 -1.87
C MET A 200 -5.81 -12.31 -3.38
N ALA A 201 -6.10 -13.47 -3.98
CA ALA A 201 -6.37 -13.58 -5.41
C ALA A 201 -7.59 -12.73 -5.83
N VAL A 202 -8.67 -12.77 -5.04
CA VAL A 202 -9.87 -11.94 -5.27
C VAL A 202 -9.56 -10.45 -5.13
N SER A 203 -8.76 -10.07 -4.13
CA SER A 203 -8.35 -8.67 -3.94
C SER A 203 -7.51 -8.15 -5.11
N TRP A 204 -6.54 -8.93 -5.59
CA TRP A 204 -5.72 -8.55 -6.74
C TRP A 204 -6.53 -8.48 -8.05
N MET A 205 -7.49 -9.39 -8.25
CA MET A 205 -8.42 -9.34 -9.38
C MET A 205 -9.29 -8.07 -9.37
N THR A 206 -9.86 -7.76 -8.21
CA THR A 206 -10.73 -6.58 -8.03
C THR A 206 -9.97 -5.25 -8.09
N ILE A 207 -8.64 -5.27 -8.01
CA ILE A 207 -7.79 -4.09 -8.24
C ILE A 207 -7.35 -4.00 -9.70
N VAL A 208 -6.76 -5.06 -10.26
CA VAL A 208 -6.07 -4.98 -11.56
C VAL A 208 -7.05 -4.99 -12.74
N VAL A 209 -8.12 -5.78 -12.70
CA VAL A 209 -9.09 -5.85 -13.80
C VAL A 209 -9.80 -4.50 -14.01
N PRO A 210 -10.29 -3.80 -12.96
CA PRO A 210 -10.90 -2.49 -13.17
C PRO A 210 -9.87 -1.42 -13.55
N LEU A 211 -8.62 -1.48 -13.08
CA LEU A 211 -7.55 -0.58 -13.55
C LEU A 211 -7.27 -0.75 -15.05
N LEU A 212 -7.18 -2.00 -15.52
CA LEU A 212 -6.98 -2.28 -16.95
C LEU A 212 -8.17 -1.79 -17.77
N THR A 213 -9.39 -2.00 -17.26
CA THR A 213 -10.61 -1.50 -17.90
C THR A 213 -10.61 0.03 -18.00
N PHE A 214 -10.23 0.73 -16.93
CA PHE A 214 -10.07 2.18 -16.92
C PHE A 214 -9.06 2.64 -17.98
N GLU A 215 -7.89 2.01 -18.06
CA GLU A 215 -6.85 2.35 -19.04
C GLU A 215 -7.36 2.20 -20.48
N ILE A 216 -7.99 1.07 -20.81
CA ILE A 216 -8.58 0.82 -22.14
C ILE A 216 -9.62 1.89 -22.49
N LEU A 217 -10.55 2.16 -21.57
CA LEU A 217 -11.61 3.14 -21.81
C LEU A 217 -11.05 4.56 -21.97
N LEU A 218 -10.05 4.93 -21.16
CA LEU A 218 -9.40 6.23 -21.22
C LEU A 218 -8.66 6.42 -22.54
N VAL A 219 -7.81 5.47 -22.93
CA VAL A 219 -7.06 5.55 -24.20
C VAL A 219 -8.01 5.66 -25.38
N HIS A 220 -9.06 4.84 -25.42
CA HIS A 220 -10.03 4.85 -26.52
C HIS A 220 -10.83 6.15 -26.58
N ARG A 221 -11.09 6.78 -25.43
CA ARG A 221 -11.68 8.12 -25.35
C ARG A 221 -10.71 9.21 -25.83
N LEU A 222 -9.44 9.16 -25.42
CA LEU A 222 -8.42 10.13 -25.80
C LEU A 222 -8.09 10.08 -27.29
N ASP A 223 -8.16 8.89 -27.91
CA ASP A 223 -8.01 8.70 -29.37
C ASP A 223 -9.28 9.08 -30.16
N GLY A 224 -10.36 9.51 -29.49
CA GLY A 224 -11.59 9.97 -30.13
C GLY A 224 -12.49 8.86 -30.68
N HIS A 225 -12.20 7.59 -30.37
CA HIS A 225 -13.02 6.47 -30.82
C HIS A 225 -14.31 6.28 -30.00
N ASN A 226 -14.34 6.75 -28.74
CA ASN A 226 -15.53 6.74 -27.88
C ASN A 226 -16.05 8.14 -27.57
N SER A 227 -17.37 8.31 -27.60
CA SER A 227 -18.07 9.53 -27.19
C SER A 227 -18.49 9.56 -25.71
N PHE A 228 -18.15 8.53 -24.93
CA PHE A 228 -18.54 8.43 -23.52
C PHE A 228 -18.05 9.61 -22.67
N SER A 229 -18.87 10.03 -21.72
CA SER A 229 -18.49 10.95 -20.64
C SER A 229 -17.35 10.36 -19.80
N PHE A 230 -16.56 11.20 -19.14
CA PHE A 230 -15.44 10.81 -18.29
C PHE A 230 -15.89 10.10 -17.00
N ILE A 231 -17.05 10.41 -16.43
CA ILE A 231 -17.59 9.74 -15.23
C ILE A 231 -17.61 8.19 -15.39
N PRO A 232 -18.31 7.59 -16.37
CA PRO A 232 -18.34 6.13 -16.51
C PRO A 232 -16.97 5.53 -16.88
N ILE A 233 -16.10 6.30 -17.52
CA ILE A 233 -14.71 5.88 -17.79
C ILE A 233 -13.94 5.73 -16.48
N PHE A 234 -14.15 6.61 -15.50
CA PHE A 234 -13.46 6.62 -14.21
C PHE A 234 -14.05 5.64 -13.17
N VAL A 235 -15.26 5.12 -13.36
CA VAL A 235 -15.90 4.17 -12.41
C VAL A 235 -15.02 2.95 -12.09
N PRO A 236 -14.38 2.26 -13.05
CA PRO A 236 -13.47 1.15 -12.76
C PRO A 236 -12.27 1.57 -11.90
N LEU A 237 -11.73 2.77 -12.09
CA LEU A 237 -10.65 3.31 -11.25
C LEU A 237 -11.12 3.50 -9.80
N TRP A 238 -12.34 3.99 -9.59
CA TRP A 238 -12.90 4.17 -8.25
C TRP A 238 -13.08 2.83 -7.53
N LEU A 239 -13.51 1.79 -8.24
CA LEU A 239 -13.61 0.43 -7.68
C LEU A 239 -12.24 -0.08 -7.19
N SER A 240 -11.19 0.09 -7.99
CA SER A 240 -9.83 -0.29 -7.59
C SER A 240 -9.33 0.53 -6.40
N LEU A 241 -9.59 1.84 -6.37
CA LEU A 241 -9.16 2.71 -5.27
C LEU A 241 -9.90 2.41 -3.96
N ILE A 242 -11.20 2.11 -4.02
CA ILE A 242 -12.00 1.68 -2.85
C ILE A 242 -11.47 0.34 -2.32
N THR A 243 -11.15 -0.60 -3.22
CA THR A 243 -10.58 -1.90 -2.84
C THR A 243 -9.21 -1.72 -2.19
N LEU A 244 -8.33 -0.89 -2.78
CA LEU A 244 -7.04 -0.53 -2.18
C LEU A 244 -7.21 0.09 -0.80
N MET A 245 -8.15 1.03 -0.66
CA MET A 245 -8.47 1.64 0.63
C MET A 245 -8.92 0.61 1.67
N ALA A 246 -9.79 -0.33 1.31
CA ALA A 246 -10.23 -1.42 2.19
C ALA A 246 -9.05 -2.31 2.63
N THR A 247 -8.13 -2.63 1.72
CA THR A 247 -6.96 -3.47 2.06
C THR A 247 -5.97 -2.79 3.01
N THR A 248 -5.99 -1.45 3.14
CA THR A 248 -5.05 -0.74 4.03
C THR A 248 -5.29 -0.99 5.52
N PHE A 249 -6.50 -1.40 5.94
CA PHE A 249 -6.80 -1.67 7.34
C PHE A 249 -6.13 -2.97 7.87
N GLY A 250 -5.70 -3.87 6.98
CA GLY A 250 -5.06 -5.14 7.32
C GLY A 250 -3.55 -5.21 7.07
N GLN A 251 -2.91 -4.12 6.62
CA GLN A 251 -1.48 -4.10 6.31
C GLN A 251 -0.65 -3.62 7.50
N LYS A 252 0.55 -4.19 7.67
CA LYS A 252 1.56 -3.67 8.61
C LYS A 252 1.92 -2.22 8.26
N GLY A 253 2.22 -1.41 9.29
CA GLY A 253 2.44 0.03 9.17
C GLY A 253 3.52 0.43 8.17
N GLY A 254 3.42 1.67 7.68
CA GLY A 254 4.46 2.29 6.84
C GLY A 254 5.63 2.84 7.66
N ASN A 255 6.44 3.72 7.07
CA ASN A 255 7.60 4.32 7.75
C ASN A 255 7.19 4.95 9.12
N HIS A 256 7.75 4.42 10.21
CA HIS A 256 7.44 4.82 11.59
C HIS A 256 7.90 6.23 11.94
N TRP A 257 8.74 6.82 11.10
CA TRP A 257 9.34 8.13 11.35
C TRP A 257 8.45 9.31 10.95
N TRP A 258 7.36 9.07 10.22
CA TRP A 258 6.36 10.12 9.96
C TRP A 258 5.84 10.69 11.28
N PHE A 259 5.87 12.03 11.40
CA PHE A 259 5.52 12.77 12.62
C PHE A 259 6.38 12.43 13.86
N GLY A 260 7.50 11.71 13.70
CA GLY A 260 8.38 11.32 14.82
C GLY A 260 7.74 10.30 15.78
N ILE A 261 6.67 9.62 15.36
CA ILE A 261 5.85 8.74 16.20
C ILE A 261 6.60 7.46 16.62
N ARG A 262 7.52 6.95 15.79
CA ARG A 262 8.37 5.76 16.06
C ARG A 262 7.60 4.49 16.46
N LYS A 263 6.30 4.45 16.14
CA LYS A 263 5.37 3.36 16.42
C LYS A 263 4.38 3.23 15.28
N ASP A 264 3.68 2.10 15.20
CA ASP A 264 2.54 1.96 14.30
C ASP A 264 1.49 3.03 14.61
N PHE A 265 0.94 3.67 13.57
CA PHE A 265 -0.04 4.74 13.73
C PHE A 265 -1.26 4.32 14.57
N CYS A 266 -1.70 3.06 14.45
CA CYS A 266 -2.78 2.51 15.25
C CYS A 266 -2.40 2.39 16.74
N GLN A 267 -1.17 1.96 17.04
CA GLN A 267 -0.68 1.93 18.42
C GLN A 267 -0.57 3.33 19.01
N PHE A 268 -0.08 4.30 18.23
CA PHE A 268 -0.03 5.71 18.62
C PHE A 268 -1.42 6.28 18.90
N LEU A 269 -2.41 5.99 18.04
CA LEU A 269 -3.80 6.40 18.27
C LEU A 269 -4.37 5.77 19.54
N LEU A 270 -4.14 4.48 19.79
CA LEU A 270 -4.60 3.80 21.00
C LEU A 270 -3.91 4.34 22.26
N GLU A 271 -2.68 4.82 22.16
CA GLU A 271 -1.98 5.46 23.28
C GLU A 271 -2.50 6.88 23.57
N ILE A 272 -2.88 7.64 22.53
CA ILE A 272 -3.43 9.00 22.69
C ILE A 272 -4.89 8.98 23.12
N PHE A 273 -5.66 8.02 22.62
CA PHE A 273 -7.09 7.91 22.87
C PHE A 273 -7.37 6.73 23.82
N PRO A 274 -7.36 6.93 25.15
CA PRO A 274 -7.59 5.87 26.13
C PRO A 274 -8.95 5.19 25.95
N PHE A 275 -9.96 5.91 25.44
CA PHE A 275 -11.29 5.37 25.13
C PHE A 275 -11.27 4.31 24.03
N LEU A 276 -10.44 4.48 22.99
CA LEU A 276 -10.29 3.46 21.94
C LEU A 276 -9.51 2.24 22.44
N ARG A 277 -8.57 2.44 23.37
CA ARG A 277 -7.83 1.36 24.02
C ARG A 277 -8.74 0.50 24.88
N GLU A 278 -9.65 1.12 25.62
CA GLU A 278 -10.63 0.42 26.46
C GLU A 278 -11.62 -0.38 25.60
N TYR A 279 -12.05 0.16 24.46
CA TYR A 279 -12.90 -0.56 23.49
C TYR A 279 -12.17 -1.73 22.81
N GLY A 280 -10.90 -1.56 22.45
CA GLY A 280 -10.09 -2.59 21.78
C GLY A 280 -9.63 -3.73 22.71
N ASN A 281 -9.73 -3.57 24.03
CA ASN A 281 -9.32 -4.56 25.02
C ASN A 281 -10.47 -5.49 25.47
N ILE A 282 -11.65 -5.37 24.84
CA ILE A 282 -12.79 -6.25 25.08
C ILE A 282 -12.69 -7.44 24.12
N SER A 283 -12.12 -8.56 24.58
CA SER A 283 -12.24 -9.85 23.89
C SER A 283 -13.55 -10.51 24.31
N TYR A 284 -14.44 -10.76 23.35
CA TYR A 284 -15.60 -11.62 23.58
C TYR A 284 -15.13 -13.07 23.54
N ASP A 285 -15.09 -13.73 24.69
CA ASP A 285 -14.99 -15.19 24.74
C ASP A 285 -16.39 -15.74 24.46
N LEU A 286 -16.61 -16.23 23.24
CA LEU A 286 -17.80 -17.00 22.91
C LEU A 286 -17.63 -18.37 23.59
N HIS A 287 -18.02 -18.45 24.85
CA HIS A 287 -18.21 -19.72 25.54
C HIS A 287 -19.20 -20.55 24.71
N HIS A 288 -18.68 -21.55 24.00
CA HIS A 288 -19.47 -22.67 23.55
C HIS A 288 -19.93 -23.39 24.82
N GLU A 289 -21.21 -23.24 25.18
CA GLU A 289 -21.89 -24.10 26.14
C GLU A 289 -21.95 -25.51 25.54
N ASP A 290 -20.88 -26.28 25.69
CA ASP A 290 -20.97 -27.73 25.61
C ASP A 290 -21.69 -28.18 26.89
N ASN A 291 -22.98 -28.50 26.74
CA ASN A 291 -23.80 -29.07 27.79
C ASN A 291 -23.10 -30.28 28.42
N GLU A 292 -22.87 -30.18 29.73
CA GLU A 292 -22.61 -31.30 30.61
C GLU A 292 -23.76 -32.30 30.52
N GLU A 293 -23.46 -33.57 30.26
CA GLU A 293 -24.13 -34.68 30.93
C GLU A 293 -23.13 -35.83 31.07
N THR A 294 -22.69 -35.98 32.32
CA THR A 294 -21.81 -37.04 32.80
C THR A 294 -22.69 -38.24 33.16
N GLU A 295 -22.46 -39.41 32.57
CA GLU A 295 -22.86 -40.68 33.19
C GLU A 295 -21.76 -41.73 33.00
N GLU A 296 -21.19 -42.15 34.11
CA GLU A 296 -20.13 -43.16 34.24
C GLU A 296 -20.69 -44.58 34.02
N THR A 297 -19.94 -45.47 33.38
CA THR A 297 -20.05 -46.93 33.61
C THR A 297 -18.74 -47.64 33.28
N PRO A 298 -18.24 -48.58 34.13
CA PRO A 298 -16.90 -49.17 33.96
C PRO A 298 -16.87 -50.61 33.36
N LEU A 299 -15.77 -50.89 32.62
CA LEU A 299 -15.12 -52.20 32.28
C LEU A 299 -15.74 -53.09 31.17
N PRO A 300 -14.99 -54.01 30.48
CA PRO A 300 -13.55 -54.38 30.52
C PRO A 300 -12.81 -54.56 29.14
N GLU A 301 -11.46 -54.58 29.11
CA GLU A 301 -10.59 -55.05 27.98
C GLU A 301 -10.55 -56.62 27.89
N PRO A 302 -10.03 -57.35 26.86
CA PRO A 302 -9.06 -57.08 25.75
C PRO A 302 -9.47 -57.79 24.38
N PRO A 303 -8.65 -58.12 23.32
CA PRO A 303 -7.19 -58.08 23.13
C PRO A 303 -6.60 -57.55 21.78
N LYS A 304 -5.27 -57.45 21.83
CA LYS A 304 -4.24 -57.03 20.87
C LYS A 304 -4.39 -57.50 19.41
N ILE A 305 -4.35 -56.55 18.46
CA ILE A 305 -3.79 -56.70 17.11
C ILE A 305 -3.02 -55.42 16.76
N ALA A 306 -1.75 -55.54 16.37
CA ALA A 306 -0.93 -54.49 15.74
C ALA A 306 -0.81 -54.82 14.22
N PRO A 307 -0.26 -53.96 13.31
CA PRO A 307 0.44 -52.69 13.51
C PRO A 307 0.10 -51.58 12.46
N MET A 308 0.84 -50.47 12.54
CA MET A 308 1.21 -49.51 11.48
C MET A 308 0.65 -48.08 11.54
N PHE A 309 1.60 -47.13 11.46
CA PHE A 309 1.48 -45.69 11.26
C PHE A 309 0.98 -44.81 12.42
N ARG A 310 1.83 -44.69 13.45
CA ARG A 310 1.82 -43.55 14.36
C ARG A 310 2.45 -42.33 13.67
N LYS A 311 1.63 -41.35 13.30
CA LYS A 311 2.02 -39.98 12.96
C LYS A 311 2.92 -39.41 14.07
N LYS A 312 4.15 -39.04 13.73
CA LYS A 312 4.97 -38.12 14.55
C LYS A 312 4.52 -36.70 14.26
N THR A 313 4.00 -36.07 15.29
CA THR A 313 3.78 -34.63 15.42
C THR A 313 5.13 -33.88 15.40
N GLY A 314 5.15 -32.72 14.76
CA GLY A 314 6.06 -31.61 15.06
C GLY A 314 7.46 -31.69 14.47
N VAL A 315 7.62 -31.29 13.20
CA VAL A 315 8.90 -30.76 12.72
C VAL A 315 8.80 -29.24 12.74
N VAL A 316 9.48 -28.68 13.74
CA VAL A 316 9.87 -27.28 13.90
C VAL A 316 10.65 -26.84 12.66
N ILE A 317 10.18 -25.78 11.99
CA ILE A 317 10.99 -25.07 11.00
C ILE A 317 11.99 -24.23 11.78
N THR A 318 13.23 -24.70 11.73
CA THR A 318 14.45 -24.06 12.21
C THR A 318 14.63 -22.68 11.59
N GLN A 319 14.65 -21.64 12.41
CA GLN A 319 15.39 -20.39 12.14
C GLN A 319 16.78 -20.53 12.77
N SER A 320 17.83 -20.27 11.98
CA SER A 320 19.23 -20.23 12.42
C SER A 320 19.63 -18.77 12.77
N PRO A 321 20.78 -18.52 13.41
CA PRO A 321 20.89 -18.30 14.85
C PRO A 321 21.20 -16.83 15.18
N GLY A 322 20.29 -16.15 15.88
CA GLY A 322 20.53 -14.87 16.54
C GLY A 322 20.65 -15.06 18.04
N LYS A 323 21.72 -14.55 18.65
CA LYS A 323 22.08 -14.67 20.08
C LYS A 323 20.89 -14.52 21.05
N TYR A 324 20.58 -15.57 21.78
CA TYR A 324 19.69 -15.50 22.96
C TYR A 324 20.49 -15.01 24.17
N VAL A 325 20.10 -13.85 24.71
CA VAL A 325 20.49 -13.39 26.06
C VAL A 325 19.59 -14.11 27.06
N ILE A 326 20.20 -14.79 28.02
CA ILE A 326 19.51 -15.51 29.10
C ILE A 326 18.83 -14.48 30.02
N PRO A 327 17.52 -14.56 30.31
CA PRO A 327 16.91 -13.71 31.33
C PRO A 327 17.39 -14.15 32.72
N PRO A 328 17.60 -13.22 33.67
CA PRO A 328 18.10 -13.56 35.00
C PRO A 328 17.08 -14.43 35.77
N PRO A 329 17.55 -15.35 36.63
CA PRO A 329 16.68 -16.24 37.38
C PRO A 329 15.78 -15.47 38.35
N LYS A 330 14.52 -15.89 38.44
CA LYS A 330 13.49 -15.34 39.33
C LYS A 330 13.99 -15.38 40.78
N LEU A 331 14.00 -14.21 41.42
CA LEU A 331 14.25 -14.06 42.85
C LEU A 331 13.05 -14.65 43.61
N ASN A 332 13.22 -15.80 44.28
CA ASN A 332 12.27 -16.27 45.27
C ASN A 332 12.52 -15.47 46.56
N ILE A 333 11.52 -14.71 46.98
CA ILE A 333 11.50 -14.04 48.29
C ILE A 333 10.69 -14.94 49.21
N ASP A 334 11.38 -15.63 50.12
CA ASP A 334 10.73 -16.28 51.27
C ASP A 334 10.29 -15.19 52.26
N MET A 335 9.01 -15.20 52.63
CA MET A 335 8.49 -14.45 53.77
C MET A 335 8.71 -15.29 55.04
N PRO A 336 9.29 -14.73 56.12
CA PRO A 336 9.29 -15.37 57.42
C PRO A 336 7.98 -15.10 58.18
N ASP A 337 7.56 -16.08 58.99
CA ASP A 337 6.49 -15.99 59.99
C ASP A 337 6.78 -14.98 61.11
#